data_AF-A0A7K6GEE3-F1
#
_entry.id   AF-A0A7K6GEE3-F1
#
_cell.length_a   1.000
_cell.length_b   1.000
_cell.length_c   1.000
_cell.angle_alpha   90.00
_cell.angle_beta   90.00
_cell.angle_gamma   90.00
#
_symmetry.space_group_name_H-M   'P 1'
#
loop_
_entity.id
_entity.type
_entity.pdbx_description
1 polymer ?
#
loop_
_entity_poly.entity_id
_entity_poly.type
_entity_poly.pdbx_seq_one_letter_code
_entity_poly.pdbx_strand_id
1 'polypeptide(L)'
;PPVILLLHEAIPQHFWCIPFSVDGNPAPSIRWLFNGTALREGLYIHTRIMEYEHNSTVLHGCLQLNRPTHVNNGNYTLLVQNPLGSAARSVQGRFMDNPFSFSPEEPIPGRCLRVPAETQRCGTRGVSVAVALAVSACLSLSVILLLLNKCGRRSKFGINR
;
A
#
# COMPACT_ATOMS: atom_id res chain seq x y z
N PRO A 1 -6.91 56.03 20.71
CA PRO A 1 -6.27 54.90 21.43
C PRO A 1 -6.66 53.58 20.75
N PRO A 2 -5.81 52.54 20.72
CA PRO A 2 -6.17 51.24 20.13
C PRO A 2 -7.25 50.54 20.97
N VAL A 3 -8.21 49.90 20.31
CA VAL A 3 -9.30 49.15 20.94
C VAL A 3 -9.42 47.80 20.25
N ILE A 4 -9.42 46.72 21.04
CA ILE A 4 -9.66 45.36 20.54
C ILE A 4 -11.17 45.20 20.38
N LEU A 5 -11.61 45.01 19.14
CA LEU A 5 -13.04 44.88 18.82
C LEU A 5 -13.56 43.46 19.03
N LEU A 6 -12.69 42.45 18.87
CA LEU A 6 -13.06 41.04 18.94
C LEU A 6 -11.84 40.17 19.24
N LEU A 7 -11.99 39.25 20.18
CA LEU A 7 -11.05 38.19 20.49
C LEU A 7 -11.87 36.93 20.80
N HIS A 8 -11.52 35.82 20.15
CA HIS A 8 -12.21 34.54 20.31
C HIS A 8 -11.28 33.47 20.87
N GLU A 9 -11.88 32.40 21.37
CA GLU A 9 -11.17 31.19 21.74
C GLU A 9 -10.50 30.53 20.53
N ALA A 10 -9.53 29.66 20.80
CA ALA A 10 -8.80 28.94 19.77
C ALA A 10 -9.74 28.02 18.97
N ILE A 11 -9.71 28.15 17.63
CA ILE A 11 -10.46 27.29 16.73
C ILE A 11 -9.53 26.17 16.23
N PRO A 12 -9.88 24.89 16.40
CA PRO A 12 -9.07 23.79 15.89
C PRO A 12 -9.05 23.81 14.36
N GLN A 13 -7.86 23.79 13.78
CA GLN A 13 -7.68 23.67 12.33
C GLN A 13 -7.08 22.29 12.02
N HIS A 14 -7.70 21.56 11.10
CA HIS A 14 -7.20 20.27 10.63
C HIS A 14 -6.18 20.47 9.52
N PHE A 15 -4.90 20.51 9.90
CA PHE A 15 -3.79 20.43 8.98
C PHE A 15 -3.04 19.11 9.18
N TRP A 16 -2.62 18.52 8.08
CA TRP A 16 -1.68 17.41 8.07
C TRP A 16 -0.31 17.91 7.62
N CYS A 17 0.71 17.24 8.12
CA CYS A 17 2.09 17.59 7.87
C CYS A 17 2.87 16.33 7.50
N ILE A 18 3.46 16.33 6.28
CA ILE A 18 4.53 15.39 5.92
C ILE A 18 5.88 16.08 6.18
N PRO A 19 6.54 15.80 7.33
CA PRO A 19 7.75 16.51 7.73
C PRO A 19 8.95 16.06 6.89
N PHE A 20 9.88 16.99 6.67
CA PHE A 20 11.15 16.70 6.03
C PHE A 20 12.29 17.55 6.59
N SER A 21 13.50 17.04 6.41
CA SER A 21 14.75 17.74 6.64
C SER A 21 15.63 17.53 5.42
N VAL A 22 16.14 18.61 4.86
CA VAL A 22 17.00 18.57 3.68
C VAL A 22 18.27 19.35 3.96
N ASP A 23 19.40 18.79 3.57
CA ASP A 23 20.70 19.44 3.72
C ASP A 23 21.30 19.74 2.34
N GLY A 24 22.05 20.83 2.23
CA GLY A 24 22.76 21.18 1.01
C GLY A 24 23.28 22.60 1.00
N ASN A 25 24.50 22.77 0.46
CA ASN A 25 25.13 24.06 0.22
C ASN A 25 25.73 24.07 -1.21
N PRO A 26 25.22 24.89 -2.15
CA PRO A 26 24.12 25.85 -2.04
C PRO A 26 22.78 25.22 -1.67
N ALA A 27 21.89 26.01 -1.07
CA ALA A 27 20.56 25.58 -0.63
C ALA A 27 19.78 24.91 -1.79
N PRO A 28 19.24 23.69 -1.59
CA PRO A 28 18.58 22.97 -2.66
C PRO A 28 17.19 23.51 -2.96
N SER A 29 16.80 23.45 -4.23
CA SER A 29 15.40 23.60 -4.65
C SER A 29 14.59 22.38 -4.22
N ILE A 30 13.34 22.61 -3.79
CA ILE A 30 12.42 21.57 -3.32
C ILE A 30 11.27 21.44 -4.31
N ARG A 31 10.93 20.21 -4.69
CA ARG A 31 9.77 19.85 -5.51
C ARG A 31 9.13 18.56 -4.99
N TRP A 32 7.86 18.35 -5.31
CA TRP A 32 7.13 17.16 -4.91
C TRP A 32 6.55 16.42 -6.11
N LEU A 33 6.50 15.09 -5.99
CA LEU A 33 5.65 14.24 -6.81
C LEU A 33 4.55 13.63 -5.94
N PHE A 34 3.38 13.44 -6.54
CA PHE A 34 2.28 12.64 -6.02
C PHE A 34 1.98 11.51 -6.99
N ASN A 35 2.11 10.27 -6.52
CA ASN A 35 1.99 9.05 -7.33
C ASN A 35 2.82 9.11 -8.63
N GLY A 36 4.05 9.63 -8.54
CA GLY A 36 4.98 9.76 -9.67
C GLY A 36 4.73 10.96 -10.60
N THR A 37 3.64 11.71 -10.41
CA THR A 37 3.33 12.92 -11.18
C THR A 37 3.70 14.18 -10.42
N ALA A 38 4.05 15.27 -11.10
CA ALA A 38 4.41 16.53 -10.44
C ALA A 38 3.24 17.06 -9.59
N LEU A 39 3.46 17.23 -8.29
CA LEU A 39 2.47 17.79 -7.38
C LEU A 39 2.45 19.31 -7.56
N ARG A 40 1.29 19.86 -7.92
CA ARG A 40 1.08 21.30 -8.00
C ARG A 40 0.68 21.85 -6.64
N GLU A 41 1.53 22.69 -6.08
CA GLU A 41 1.24 23.39 -4.83
C GLU A 41 0.21 24.50 -5.03
N GLY A 42 -0.53 24.82 -3.96
CA GLY A 42 -1.56 25.84 -3.94
C GLY A 42 -2.06 26.11 -2.52
N LEU A 43 -3.25 26.68 -2.37
CA LEU A 43 -3.78 27.08 -1.05
C LEU A 43 -3.98 25.89 -0.08
N TYR A 44 -4.33 24.71 -0.60
CA TYR A 44 -4.65 23.53 0.21
C TYR A 44 -3.47 22.61 0.47
N ILE A 45 -2.51 22.56 -0.46
CA ILE A 45 -1.32 21.72 -0.36
C ILE A 45 -0.12 22.58 -0.73
N HIS A 46 0.75 22.86 0.23
CA HIS A 46 1.94 23.67 -0.01
C HIS A 46 3.08 23.30 0.94
N THR A 47 4.29 23.56 0.48
CA THR A 47 5.50 23.40 1.27
C THR A 47 5.65 24.61 2.19
N ARG A 48 5.79 24.36 3.49
CA ARG A 48 6.05 25.39 4.49
C ARG A 48 7.36 25.09 5.21
N ILE A 49 8.31 26.01 5.13
CA ILE A 49 9.58 25.92 5.85
C ILE A 49 9.35 26.40 7.27
N MET A 50 9.70 25.57 8.26
CA MET A 50 9.40 25.84 9.68
C MET A 50 10.53 26.60 10.35
N GLU A 51 11.77 26.18 10.11
CA GLU A 51 12.92 26.65 10.87
C GLU A 51 14.13 26.84 9.96
N TYR A 52 14.74 28.02 10.08
CA TYR A 52 16.03 28.33 9.50
C TYR A 52 17.01 28.53 10.65
N GLU A 53 17.72 27.47 10.99
CA GLU A 53 18.73 27.54 12.04
C GLU A 53 19.94 28.32 11.49
N HIS A 54 20.32 29.40 12.19
CA HIS A 54 21.46 30.23 11.76
C HIS A 54 22.75 29.40 11.78
N ASN A 55 23.53 29.46 10.70
CA ASN A 55 24.74 28.67 10.45
C ASN A 55 24.52 27.16 10.18
N SER A 56 23.28 26.72 10.00
CA SER A 56 22.98 25.37 9.52
C SER A 56 22.68 25.40 8.02
N THR A 57 23.13 24.36 7.31
CA THR A 57 22.73 24.08 5.92
C THR A 57 21.48 23.21 5.85
N VAL A 58 21.02 22.72 7.01
CA VAL A 58 19.82 21.90 7.14
C VAL A 58 18.58 22.79 7.19
N LEU A 59 17.62 22.48 6.32
CA LEU A 59 16.34 23.15 6.23
C LEU A 59 15.23 22.18 6.65
N HIS A 60 14.49 22.58 7.67
CA HIS A 60 13.35 21.83 8.20
C HIS A 60 12.04 22.40 7.67
N GLY A 61 11.20 21.53 7.15
CA GLY A 61 9.93 21.94 6.57
C GLY A 61 8.89 20.85 6.59
N CYS A 62 7.74 21.20 6.04
CA CYS A 62 6.64 20.29 5.94
C CYS A 62 5.84 20.52 4.66
N LEU A 63 5.42 19.46 3.98
CA LEU A 63 4.32 19.56 3.03
C LEU A 63 3.02 19.59 3.84
N GLN A 64 2.41 20.76 3.93
CA GLN A 64 1.16 20.96 4.65
C GLN A 64 -0.02 20.65 3.74
N LEU A 65 -0.98 19.90 4.27
CA LEU A 65 -2.26 19.62 3.61
C LEU A 65 -3.40 20.10 4.52
N ASN A 66 -4.25 20.99 4.02
CA ASN A 66 -5.42 21.49 4.73
C ASN A 66 -6.62 20.58 4.46
N ARG A 67 -7.13 19.90 5.50
CA ARG A 67 -8.28 18.99 5.42
C ARG A 67 -8.21 17.99 4.24
N PRO A 68 -7.12 17.20 4.10
CA PRO A 68 -7.02 16.18 3.07
C PRO A 68 -8.09 15.10 3.26
N THR A 69 -8.49 14.47 2.16
CA THR A 69 -9.43 13.33 2.15
C THR A 69 -8.77 12.09 1.55
N HIS A 70 -9.51 11.00 1.38
CA HIS A 70 -9.00 9.75 0.81
C HIS A 70 -8.40 9.93 -0.60
N VAL A 71 -8.82 10.95 -1.37
CA VAL A 71 -8.27 11.26 -2.71
C VAL A 71 -6.83 11.77 -2.64
N ASN A 72 -6.39 12.22 -1.47
CA ASN A 72 -5.01 12.64 -1.22
C ASN A 72 -4.15 11.46 -0.73
N ASN A 73 -4.72 10.27 -0.51
CA ASN A 73 -3.91 9.10 -0.18
C ASN A 73 -3.04 8.73 -1.38
N GLY A 74 -1.76 8.49 -1.13
CA GLY A 74 -0.84 8.15 -2.20
C GLY A 74 0.62 8.24 -1.78
N ASN A 75 1.50 7.99 -2.72
CA ASN A 75 2.94 8.07 -2.53
C ASN A 75 3.43 9.49 -2.82
N TYR A 76 3.99 10.15 -1.82
CA TYR A 76 4.57 11.48 -1.91
C TYR A 76 6.08 11.38 -2.01
N THR A 77 6.66 11.89 -3.10
CA THR A 77 8.11 11.91 -3.29
C THR A 77 8.64 13.32 -3.19
N LEU A 78 9.50 13.57 -2.21
CA LEU A 78 10.29 14.79 -2.11
C LEU A 78 11.48 14.69 -3.06
N LEU A 79 11.64 15.69 -3.91
CA LEU A 79 12.77 15.87 -4.83
C LEU A 79 13.54 17.11 -4.42
N VAL A 80 14.84 16.96 -4.20
CA VAL A 80 15.75 18.07 -3.90
C VAL A 80 16.87 18.14 -4.92
N GLN A 81 17.24 19.35 -5.35
CA GLN A 81 18.29 19.55 -6.34
C GLN A 81 19.05 20.86 -6.11
N ASN A 82 20.38 20.78 -6.21
CA ASN A 82 21.30 21.92 -6.27
C ASN A 82 22.36 21.67 -7.37
N PRO A 83 23.32 22.59 -7.61
CA PRO A 83 24.36 22.39 -8.63
C PRO A 83 25.28 21.19 -8.39
N LEU A 84 25.36 20.69 -7.16
CA LEU A 84 26.23 19.57 -6.79
C LEU A 84 25.55 18.21 -6.95
N GLY A 85 24.21 18.17 -7.05
CA GLY A 85 23.48 16.93 -7.24
C GLY A 85 21.98 17.01 -6.98
N SER A 86 21.37 15.84 -6.84
CA SER A 86 19.95 15.68 -6.52
C SER A 86 19.71 14.48 -5.62
N ALA A 87 18.65 14.54 -4.83
CA ALA A 87 18.20 13.42 -4.01
C ALA A 87 16.66 13.31 -4.06
N ALA A 88 16.15 12.10 -3.86
CA ALA A 88 14.73 11.82 -3.85
C ALA A 88 14.37 10.87 -2.70
N ARG A 89 13.24 11.10 -2.03
CA ARG A 89 12.73 10.18 -1.01
C ARG A 89 11.21 10.17 -1.02
N SER A 90 10.62 8.99 -0.86
CA SER A 90 9.18 8.76 -0.92
C SER A 90 8.61 8.33 0.42
N VAL A 91 7.35 8.72 0.68
CA VAL A 91 6.58 8.31 1.86
C VAL A 91 5.11 8.14 1.48
N GLN A 92 4.44 7.17 2.11
CA GLN A 92 3.01 6.94 1.90
C GLN A 92 2.19 7.92 2.76
N GLY A 93 1.40 8.77 2.12
CA GLY A 93 0.34 9.55 2.77
C GLY A 93 -0.94 8.73 2.88
N ARG A 94 -1.49 8.64 4.11
CA ARG A 94 -2.79 8.03 4.41
C ARG A 94 -3.52 8.95 5.38
N PHE A 95 -4.54 9.63 4.88
CA PHE A 95 -5.22 10.72 5.59
C PHE A 95 -6.63 10.33 6.05
N MET A 96 -7.39 9.67 5.19
CA MET A 96 -8.72 9.16 5.49
C MET A 96 -8.94 7.84 4.76
N ASP A 97 -9.69 6.93 5.37
CA ASP A 97 -10.17 5.75 4.67
C ASP A 97 -11.13 6.15 3.55
N ASN A 98 -11.15 5.38 2.46
CA ASN A 98 -12.15 5.57 1.42
C ASN A 98 -13.51 5.12 1.99
N PRO A 99 -14.50 6.02 2.15
CA PRO A 99 -15.81 5.62 2.66
C PRO A 99 -16.59 4.75 1.66
N PHE A 100 -16.13 4.67 0.40
CA PHE A 100 -16.73 3.83 -0.63
C PHE A 100 -15.90 2.55 -0.82
N SER A 101 -16.56 1.40 -0.78
CA SER A 101 -15.95 0.09 -1.06
C SER A 101 -15.70 -0.17 -2.55
N PHE A 102 -15.82 0.85 -3.40
CA PHE A 102 -15.73 0.74 -4.84
C PHE A 102 -14.66 1.72 -5.32
N SER A 103 -13.47 1.20 -5.62
CA SER A 103 -12.49 1.96 -6.38
C SER A 103 -13.03 2.04 -7.82
N PRO A 104 -13.05 3.21 -8.48
CA PRO A 104 -13.45 3.29 -9.90
C PRO A 104 -12.58 2.41 -10.81
N GLU A 105 -11.37 2.08 -10.34
CA GLU A 105 -10.40 1.19 -10.98
C GLU A 105 -10.65 -0.30 -10.69
N GLU A 106 -11.56 -0.65 -9.78
CA GLU A 106 -12.02 -2.02 -9.61
C GLU A 106 -13.15 -2.30 -10.62
N PRO A 107 -12.98 -3.27 -11.53
CA PRO A 107 -14.06 -3.65 -12.44
C PRO A 107 -15.26 -4.08 -11.61
N ILE A 108 -16.41 -3.44 -11.84
CA ILE A 108 -17.68 -3.66 -11.14
C ILE A 108 -17.92 -5.18 -10.98
N PRO A 109 -17.80 -5.73 -9.77
CA PRO A 109 -18.10 -7.14 -9.57
C PRO A 109 -19.62 -7.26 -9.54
N GLY A 110 -20.22 -7.74 -10.64
CA GLY A 110 -21.59 -8.23 -10.61
C GLY A 110 -22.60 -7.63 -11.57
N ARG A 111 -22.24 -6.75 -12.53
CA ARG A 111 -23.11 -6.54 -13.71
C ARG A 111 -22.86 -7.63 -14.75
N CYS A 112 -23.19 -8.87 -14.39
CA CYS A 112 -23.68 -9.80 -15.39
C CYS A 112 -24.99 -9.21 -15.90
N LEU A 113 -24.99 -8.57 -17.07
CA LEU A 113 -26.22 -8.45 -17.84
C LEU A 113 -26.79 -9.87 -17.91
N ARG A 114 -28.00 -10.06 -17.38
CA ARG A 114 -28.77 -11.28 -17.59
C ARG A 114 -29.10 -11.37 -19.07
N VAL A 115 -28.14 -11.88 -19.84
CA VAL A 115 -28.40 -12.51 -21.13
C VAL A 115 -28.67 -13.97 -20.80
N PRO A 116 -29.87 -14.50 -21.06
CA PRO A 116 -30.13 -15.91 -20.80
C PRO A 116 -29.55 -16.71 -21.96
N ALA A 117 -28.30 -17.14 -21.85
CA ALA A 117 -27.77 -18.34 -22.51
C ALA A 117 -26.30 -18.57 -22.14
N GLU A 118 -26.10 -19.66 -21.38
CA GLU A 118 -25.00 -20.60 -21.52
C GLU A 118 -23.57 -20.25 -21.05
N THR A 119 -23.15 -21.04 -20.07
CA THR A 119 -21.79 -21.55 -19.84
C THR A 119 -20.81 -20.69 -19.03
N GLN A 120 -21.04 -20.71 -17.72
CA GLN A 120 -20.11 -21.33 -16.75
C GLN A 120 -18.63 -20.97 -16.82
N ARG A 121 -18.22 -20.00 -16.00
CA ARG A 121 -16.86 -20.01 -15.42
C ARG A 121 -16.77 -19.23 -14.11
N CYS A 122 -17.54 -19.64 -13.10
CA CYS A 122 -17.31 -19.24 -11.72
C CYS A 122 -17.17 -20.51 -10.87
N GLY A 123 -15.93 -20.82 -10.45
CA GLY A 123 -15.66 -21.85 -9.43
C GLY A 123 -15.03 -23.19 -9.87
N THR A 124 -14.78 -23.46 -11.14
CA THR A 124 -14.34 -24.82 -11.56
C THR A 124 -12.87 -25.15 -11.33
N ARG A 125 -12.00 -24.13 -11.17
CA ARG A 125 -10.53 -24.34 -11.15
C ARG A 125 -10.01 -24.89 -9.82
N GLY A 126 -10.55 -24.44 -8.68
CA GLY A 126 -10.17 -24.95 -7.36
C GLY A 126 -10.71 -26.36 -7.08
N VAL A 127 -11.95 -26.62 -7.50
CA VAL A 127 -12.60 -27.93 -7.32
C VAL A 127 -11.87 -29.01 -8.13
N SER A 128 -11.45 -28.70 -9.36
CA SER A 128 -10.70 -29.65 -10.21
C SER A 128 -9.34 -30.04 -9.61
N VAL A 129 -8.65 -29.11 -8.95
CA VAL A 129 -7.35 -29.39 -8.30
C VAL A 129 -7.56 -30.26 -7.05
N ALA A 130 -8.59 -29.96 -6.24
CA ALA A 130 -8.90 -30.75 -5.04
C ALA A 130 -9.28 -32.20 -5.38
N VAL A 131 -10.08 -32.42 -6.43
CA VAL A 131 -10.46 -33.77 -6.87
C VAL A 131 -9.23 -34.54 -7.38
N ALA A 132 -8.35 -33.90 -8.14
CA ALA A 132 -7.12 -34.53 -8.62
C ALA A 132 -6.19 -34.95 -7.47
N LEU A 133 -6.05 -34.11 -6.44
CA LEU A 133 -5.27 -34.44 -5.24
C LEU A 133 -5.88 -35.59 -4.44
N ALA A 134 -7.21 -35.61 -4.29
CA ALA A 134 -7.90 -36.68 -3.58
C ALA A 134 -7.73 -38.04 -4.28
N VAL A 135 -7.90 -38.09 -5.59
CA VAL A 135 -7.72 -39.33 -6.38
C VAL A 135 -6.27 -39.82 -6.29
N SER A 136 -5.29 -38.91 -6.40
CA SER A 136 -3.87 -39.25 -6.26
C SER A 136 -3.53 -39.84 -4.88
N ALA A 137 -4.05 -39.24 -3.80
CA ALA A 137 -3.86 -39.73 -2.44
C ALA A 137 -4.50 -41.12 -2.22
N CYS A 138 -5.70 -41.36 -2.78
CA CYS A 138 -6.35 -42.66 -2.69
C CYS A 138 -5.56 -43.76 -3.43
N LEU A 139 -5.02 -43.45 -4.61
CA LEU A 139 -4.21 -44.40 -5.39
C LEU A 139 -2.90 -44.73 -4.67
N SER A 140 -2.20 -43.72 -4.14
CA SER A 140 -0.93 -43.93 -3.43
C SER A 140 -1.12 -44.78 -2.16
N LEU A 141 -2.15 -44.50 -1.35
CA LEU A 141 -2.50 -45.30 -0.18
C LEU A 141 -2.85 -46.75 -0.55
N SER A 142 -3.59 -46.95 -1.63
CA SER A 142 -3.94 -48.29 -2.11
C SER A 142 -2.71 -49.09 -2.55
N VAL A 143 -1.77 -48.45 -3.26
CA VAL A 143 -0.50 -49.08 -3.65
C VAL A 143 0.34 -49.42 -2.41
N ILE A 144 0.44 -48.52 -1.43
CA ILE A 144 1.18 -48.78 -0.19
C ILE A 144 0.55 -49.96 0.57
N LEU A 145 -0.78 -50.02 0.70
CA LEU A 145 -1.46 -51.16 1.33
C LEU A 145 -1.22 -52.47 0.59
N LEU A 146 -1.22 -52.44 -0.75
CA LEU A 146 -0.87 -53.62 -1.55
C LEU A 146 0.59 -54.03 -1.34
N LEU A 147 1.53 -53.09 -1.25
CA LEU A 147 2.93 -53.38 -0.94
C LEU A 147 3.09 -53.95 0.47
N LEU A 148 2.39 -53.40 1.47
CA LEU A 148 2.40 -53.92 2.83
C LEU A 148 1.78 -55.32 2.92
N ASN A 149 0.67 -55.58 2.22
CA ASN A 149 0.09 -56.93 2.14
C ASN A 149 0.96 -57.93 1.37
N LYS A 150 1.73 -57.45 0.38
CA LYS A 150 2.62 -58.29 -0.44
C LYS A 150 3.98 -58.53 0.24
N CYS A 151 4.47 -57.58 1.03
CA CYS A 151 5.71 -57.69 1.82
C CYS A 151 5.49 -58.34 3.20
N GLY A 152 4.32 -58.15 3.83
CA GLY A 152 3.94 -58.82 5.09
C GLY A 152 3.75 -60.34 4.94
N ARG A 153 3.52 -60.83 3.72
CA ARG A 153 3.49 -62.27 3.39
C ARG A 153 4.87 -62.89 3.10
N ARG A 154 5.97 -62.12 3.22
CA ARG A 154 7.35 -62.63 3.13
C ARG A 154 8.23 -62.20 4.31
N SER A 155 7.68 -62.20 5.53
CA SER A 155 8.53 -62.30 6.73
C SER A 155 8.91 -63.77 6.93
N LYS A 156 10.10 -64.16 6.44
CA LYS A 156 10.72 -65.46 6.72
C LYS A 156 12.19 -65.27 7.08
N PHE A 157 12.42 -64.69 8.26
CA PHE A 157 13.61 -64.89 9.10
C PHE A 157 13.08 -64.66 10.53
N GLY A 158 12.89 -65.66 11.39
CA GLY A 158 13.85 -66.69 11.76
C GLY A 158 14.25 -66.45 13.21
N ILE A 159 13.29 -66.53 14.15
CA ILE A 159 13.61 -66.69 15.57
C ILE A 159 14.10 -68.12 15.72
N ASN A 160 15.38 -68.28 16.07
CA ASN A 160 15.87 -69.50 16.65
C ASN A 160 16.92 -69.18 17.73
N ARG A 161 16.48 -69.54 18.94
CA ARG A 161 17.19 -69.84 20.18
C ARG A 161 17.81 -68.69 20.97
#